data_AF-A0A830GET2-F1
#
_entry.id   AF-A0A830GET2-F1
#
_cell.length_a   1.000
_cell.length_b   1.000
_cell.length_c   1.000
_cell.angle_alpha   90.00
_cell.angle_beta   90.00
_cell.angle_gamma   90.00
#
_symmetry.space_group_name_H-M   'P 1'
#
loop_
_entity.id
_entity.type
_entity.pdbx_description
1 polymer ?
#
loop_
_entity_poly.entity_id
_entity_poly.type
_entity_poly.pdbx_seq_one_letter_code
_entity_poly.pdbx_strand_id
1 'polypeptide(L)'
;MGFSADRLQCCASTRFIPLDGLLSSRSLEETVDYLAEELAEKAEEYLHETSLTPSEYEALKQSIAELTPIFTTERAYFVLGSYGRPEIHRLQLVKDRLNRRADTYAFLIVDIRSEWVNTYLKFRILADYTDYIVGVTEHDQGGFLIEQGYFTVLKEYFAKTYVLKREYESVSSDEVDTGVNLEKLYSGMQTAIFDMLWDVDRSTAGLPKKS
;
A
#
# COMPACT_ATOMS: atom_id res chain seq x y z
N MET A 1 19.76 -13.58 4.33
CA MET A 1 19.72 -12.76 3.10
C MET A 1 18.93 -11.50 3.38
N GLY A 2 19.61 -10.34 3.28
CA GLY A 2 19.05 -9.04 3.66
C GLY A 2 18.36 -8.36 2.48
N PHE A 3 17.13 -7.89 2.70
CA PHE A 3 16.46 -6.96 1.79
C PHE A 3 17.21 -5.62 1.81
N SER A 4 17.77 -5.20 0.68
CA SER A 4 18.30 -3.83 0.55
C SER A 4 17.15 -2.87 0.31
N ALA A 5 16.64 -2.28 1.40
CA ALA A 5 15.64 -1.20 1.38
C ALA A 5 16.17 0.11 0.77
N ASP A 6 17.44 0.15 0.35
CA ASP A 6 18.13 1.35 -0.15
C ASP A 6 17.75 1.68 -1.60
N ARG A 7 17.07 0.78 -2.32
CA ARG A 7 16.57 1.05 -3.69
C ARG A 7 15.32 1.92 -3.76
N LEU A 8 14.64 2.20 -2.64
CA LEU A 8 13.44 3.06 -2.60
C LEU A 8 13.78 4.57 -2.62
N GLN A 9 15.01 4.96 -2.95
CA GLN A 9 15.53 6.30 -2.68
C GLN A 9 15.34 7.33 -3.80
N CYS A 10 14.75 6.98 -4.95
CA CYS A 10 14.80 7.84 -6.12
C CYS A 10 13.44 7.98 -6.83
N CYS A 11 12.55 8.83 -6.31
CA CYS A 11 11.51 9.52 -7.11
C CYS A 11 10.93 10.67 -6.28
N ALA A 12 10.91 11.86 -6.87
CA ALA A 12 10.46 13.11 -6.26
C ALA A 12 9.02 13.01 -5.74
N SER A 13 8.81 13.60 -4.56
CA SER A 13 7.52 13.84 -3.93
C SER A 13 6.66 14.72 -4.84
N THR A 14 5.54 14.17 -5.29
CA THR A 14 4.42 14.96 -5.77
C THR A 14 3.21 14.49 -4.97
N ARG A 15 2.98 15.12 -3.81
CA ARG A 15 1.63 15.11 -3.22
C ARG A 15 0.71 15.69 -4.28
N PHE A 16 -0.21 14.90 -4.81
CA PHE A 16 -1.23 15.37 -5.75
C PHE A 16 -2.28 16.28 -5.08
N ILE A 17 -2.15 16.51 -3.76
CA ILE A 17 -3.02 17.35 -2.95
C ILE A 17 -2.13 18.28 -2.11
N PRO A 18 -2.23 19.61 -2.25
CA PRO A 18 -1.38 20.54 -1.53
C PRO A 18 -1.91 20.72 -0.09
N LEU A 19 -1.64 19.76 0.79
CA LEU A 19 -1.91 19.89 2.23
C LEU A 19 -0.93 20.84 2.94
N ASP A 20 0.22 21.11 2.32
CA ASP A 20 1.31 21.93 2.87
C ASP A 20 0.88 23.39 3.14
N GLY A 21 -0.15 23.89 2.44
CA GLY A 21 -0.75 25.20 2.68
C GLY A 21 -1.93 25.20 3.65
N LEU A 22 -2.61 24.06 3.83
CA LEU A 22 -3.83 23.94 4.65
C LEU A 22 -3.55 23.74 6.15
N LEU A 23 -2.42 23.11 6.47
CA LEU A 23 -2.00 22.81 7.85
C LEU A 23 -1.41 24.03 8.58
N SER A 24 -1.09 25.12 7.86
CA SER A 24 -0.36 26.27 8.40
C SER A 24 -1.24 27.26 9.18
N SER A 25 -2.58 27.19 9.04
CA SER A 25 -3.49 28.17 9.67
C SER A 25 -4.79 27.61 10.27
N ARG A 26 -5.07 26.30 10.16
CA ARG A 26 -6.28 25.66 10.69
C ARG A 26 -5.98 24.95 12.00
N SER A 27 -6.94 24.92 12.90
CA SER A 27 -6.89 24.05 14.08
C SER A 27 -6.94 22.57 13.65
N LEU A 28 -6.43 21.67 14.49
CA LEU A 28 -6.48 20.23 14.22
C LEU A 28 -7.92 19.74 13.95
N GLU A 29 -8.91 20.26 14.67
CA GLU A 29 -10.32 19.93 14.47
C GLU A 29 -10.83 20.36 13.08
N GLU A 30 -10.52 21.59 12.65
CA GLU A 30 -10.92 22.10 11.32
C GLU A 30 -10.22 21.35 10.16
N THR A 31 -8.99 20.89 10.36
CA THR A 31 -8.30 20.04 9.39
C THR A 31 -8.94 18.67 9.29
N VAL A 32 -9.30 18.07 10.43
CA VAL A 32 -9.96 16.75 10.47
C VAL A 32 -11.33 16.81 9.81
N ASP A 33 -12.13 17.85 10.08
CA ASP A 33 -13.44 18.01 9.45
C ASP A 33 -13.34 18.20 7.93
N TYR A 34 -12.38 19.02 7.45
CA TYR A 34 -12.17 19.20 6.02
C TYR A 34 -11.71 17.91 5.32
N LEU A 35 -10.78 17.17 5.92
CA LEU A 35 -10.36 15.87 5.40
C LEU A 35 -11.51 14.87 5.39
N ALA A 36 -12.44 14.95 6.36
CA ALA A 36 -13.62 14.09 6.40
C ALA A 36 -14.60 14.35 5.28
N GLU A 37 -14.82 15.63 4.94
CA GLU A 37 -15.61 16.01 3.78
C GLU A 37 -14.95 15.52 2.48
N GLU A 38 -13.67 15.79 2.28
CA GLU A 38 -12.93 15.38 1.08
C GLU A 38 -12.92 13.85 0.90
N LEU A 39 -12.71 13.12 1.98
CA LEU A 39 -12.71 11.66 1.97
C LEU A 39 -14.10 11.08 1.71
N ALA A 40 -15.16 11.72 2.21
CA ALA A 40 -16.53 11.30 1.97
C ALA A 40 -16.89 11.50 0.49
N GLU A 41 -16.53 12.63 -0.10
CA GLU A 41 -16.76 12.89 -1.54
C GLU A 41 -16.08 11.83 -2.41
N LYS A 42 -14.81 11.50 -2.13
CA LYS A 42 -14.10 10.42 -2.83
C LYS A 42 -14.74 9.06 -2.61
N ALA A 43 -15.22 8.79 -1.40
CA ALA A 43 -15.88 7.53 -1.11
C ALA A 43 -17.15 7.35 -1.93
N GLU A 44 -17.96 8.41 -2.05
CA GLU A 44 -19.16 8.40 -2.88
C GLU A 44 -18.83 8.25 -4.37
N GLU A 45 -17.77 8.89 -4.84
CA GLU A 45 -17.26 8.70 -6.21
C GLU A 45 -16.93 7.22 -6.49
N TYR A 46 -16.27 6.55 -5.54
CA TYR A 46 -15.92 5.13 -5.65
C TYR A 46 -17.10 4.18 -5.50
N LEU A 47 -18.18 4.60 -4.85
CA LEU A 47 -19.37 3.79 -4.63
C LEU A 47 -20.40 3.88 -5.78
N HIS A 48 -20.11 4.63 -6.86
CA HIS A 48 -20.92 4.72 -8.08
C HIS A 48 -22.44 4.76 -7.79
N GLU A 49 -22.92 5.89 -7.26
CA GLU A 49 -24.35 6.21 -6.99
C GLU A 49 -24.91 5.83 -5.60
N THR A 50 -24.08 5.31 -4.67
CA THR A 50 -24.50 5.13 -3.27
C THR A 50 -23.82 6.18 -2.38
N SER A 51 -24.60 7.07 -1.77
CA SER A 51 -24.10 7.98 -0.73
C SER A 51 -23.75 7.21 0.53
N LEU A 52 -22.76 7.70 1.27
CA LEU A 52 -22.44 7.14 2.58
C LEU A 52 -23.62 7.34 3.53
N THR A 53 -23.99 6.32 4.28
CA THR A 53 -24.92 6.47 5.40
C THR A 53 -24.28 7.31 6.51
N PRO A 54 -25.06 7.97 7.39
CA PRO A 54 -24.51 8.73 8.51
C PRO A 54 -23.57 7.93 9.41
N SER A 55 -23.85 6.63 9.59
CA SER A 55 -22.97 5.73 10.37
C SER A 55 -21.64 5.46 9.66
N GLU A 56 -21.63 5.35 8.33
CA GLU A 56 -20.41 5.17 7.55
C GLU A 56 -19.58 6.46 7.53
N TYR A 57 -20.24 7.62 7.49
CA TYR A 57 -19.58 8.92 7.60
C TYR A 57 -18.94 9.14 8.99
N GLU A 58 -19.61 8.77 10.08
CA GLU A 58 -19.02 8.82 11.42
C GLU A 58 -17.85 7.82 11.59
N ALA A 59 -17.97 6.62 11.02
CA ALA A 59 -16.87 5.66 10.99
C ALA A 59 -15.66 6.22 10.20
N LEU A 60 -15.92 6.91 9.08
CA LEU A 60 -14.90 7.61 8.31
C LEU A 60 -14.23 8.72 9.13
N LYS A 61 -14.99 9.57 9.83
CA LYS A 61 -14.46 10.60 10.74
C LYS A 61 -13.55 10.03 11.81
N GLN A 62 -13.97 8.95 12.46
CA GLN A 62 -13.14 8.26 13.45
C GLN A 62 -11.87 7.68 12.83
N SER A 63 -11.96 7.17 11.60
CA SER A 63 -10.80 6.67 10.86
C SER A 63 -9.78 7.76 10.61
N ILE A 64 -10.22 8.98 10.29
CA ILE A 64 -9.32 10.10 9.94
C ILE A 64 -8.40 10.47 11.08
N ALA A 65 -8.87 10.39 12.33
CA ALA A 65 -8.00 10.55 13.48
C ALA A 65 -6.85 9.53 13.46
N GLU A 66 -7.13 8.27 13.08
CA GLU A 66 -6.10 7.23 12.88
C GLU A 66 -5.23 7.48 11.64
N LEU A 67 -5.75 8.16 10.62
CA LEU A 67 -5.04 8.54 9.40
C LEU A 67 -4.17 9.80 9.57
N THR A 68 -4.29 10.56 10.66
CA THR A 68 -3.50 11.78 10.93
C THR A 68 -2.00 11.63 10.63
N PRO A 69 -1.32 10.53 11.00
CA PRO A 69 0.09 10.35 10.67
C PRO A 69 0.38 10.27 9.17
N ILE A 70 -0.55 9.79 8.35
CA ILE A 70 -0.43 9.75 6.88
C ILE A 70 -0.36 11.17 6.32
N PHE A 71 -1.16 12.09 6.86
CA PHE A 71 -1.24 13.47 6.36
C PHE A 71 -0.12 14.37 6.90
N THR A 72 0.35 14.09 8.11
CA THR A 72 1.32 14.95 8.81
C THR A 72 2.79 14.57 8.55
N THR A 73 3.07 13.39 8.00
CA THR A 73 4.43 12.97 7.64
C THR A 73 4.78 13.30 6.21
N GLU A 74 6.07 13.60 5.94
CA GLU A 74 6.53 13.94 4.58
C GLU A 74 6.31 12.78 3.61
N ARG A 75 6.46 11.53 4.10
CA ARG A 75 6.37 10.32 3.27
C ARG A 75 5.57 9.22 3.94
N ALA A 76 4.37 8.98 3.44
CA ALA A 76 3.55 7.85 3.84
C ALA A 76 3.81 6.63 2.92
N TYR A 77 3.94 5.44 3.52
CA TYR A 77 4.11 4.16 2.84
C TYR A 77 2.96 3.20 3.20
N PHE A 78 2.13 2.86 2.22
CA PHE A 78 1.10 1.84 2.39
C PHE A 78 1.66 0.46 2.02
N VAL A 79 1.86 -0.39 3.02
CA VAL A 79 2.44 -1.73 2.84
C VAL A 79 1.34 -2.76 2.62
N LEU A 80 1.49 -3.57 1.57
CA LEU A 80 0.52 -4.56 1.12
C LEU A 80 1.18 -5.93 0.95
N GLY A 81 0.42 -7.00 1.14
CA GLY A 81 0.89 -8.36 0.96
C GLY A 81 -0.06 -9.38 1.59
N SER A 82 0.41 -10.61 1.75
CA SER A 82 -0.36 -11.67 2.39
C SER A 82 -0.35 -11.51 3.92
N TYR A 83 -1.53 -11.65 4.54
CA TYR A 83 -1.72 -11.63 5.99
C TYR A 83 -1.65 -13.04 6.61
N GLY A 84 -1.36 -14.05 5.79
CA GLY A 84 -1.07 -15.40 6.24
C GLY A 84 0.11 -15.45 7.21
N ARG A 85 0.29 -16.61 7.83
CA ARG A 85 1.53 -16.92 8.54
C ARG A 85 2.37 -17.84 7.66
N PRO A 86 3.66 -17.55 7.44
CA PRO A 86 4.48 -16.55 8.14
C PRO A 86 4.49 -15.11 7.56
N GLU A 87 3.78 -14.84 6.47
CA GLU A 87 3.88 -13.62 5.63
C GLU A 87 3.65 -12.31 6.40
N ILE A 88 2.68 -12.28 7.33
CA ILE A 88 2.39 -11.09 8.13
C ILE A 88 3.61 -10.59 8.92
N HIS A 89 4.48 -11.49 9.40
CA HIS A 89 5.69 -11.09 10.10
C HIS A 89 6.66 -10.35 9.17
N ARG A 90 6.69 -10.72 7.88
CA ARG A 90 7.54 -10.08 6.88
C ARG A 90 6.99 -8.70 6.50
N LEU A 91 5.66 -8.55 6.44
CA LEU A 91 5.03 -7.24 6.28
C LEU A 91 5.40 -6.30 7.44
N GLN A 92 5.33 -6.80 8.68
CA GLN A 92 5.75 -6.03 9.85
C GLN A 92 7.24 -5.64 9.77
N LEU A 93 8.13 -6.54 9.34
CA LEU A 93 9.54 -6.21 9.15
C LEU A 93 9.77 -5.10 8.11
N VAL A 94 9.05 -5.13 6.98
CA VAL A 94 9.12 -4.08 5.96
C VAL A 94 8.61 -2.75 6.52
N LYS A 95 7.45 -2.77 7.19
CA LYS A 95 6.88 -1.60 7.87
C LYS A 95 7.86 -0.99 8.86
N ASP A 96 8.40 -1.80 9.77
CA ASP A 96 9.35 -1.37 10.79
C ASP A 96 10.63 -0.81 10.16
N ARG A 97 11.11 -1.39 9.06
CA ARG A 97 12.32 -0.91 8.38
C ARG A 97 12.11 0.46 7.74
N LEU A 98 10.94 0.69 7.14
CA LEU A 98 10.57 1.98 6.57
C LEU A 98 10.47 3.05 7.66
N ASN A 99 9.75 2.74 8.75
CA ASN A 99 9.54 3.63 9.90
C ASN A 99 10.82 3.98 10.70
N ARG A 100 11.97 3.35 10.43
CA ARG A 100 13.26 3.76 11.02
C ARG A 100 13.79 5.05 10.43
N ARG A 101 13.28 5.50 9.28
CA ARG A 101 13.66 6.76 8.65
C ARG A 101 12.86 7.88 9.31
N ALA A 102 13.54 8.99 9.61
CA ALA A 102 12.85 10.21 10.04
C ALA A 102 11.84 10.64 8.99
N ASP A 103 10.74 11.25 9.43
CA ASP A 103 9.70 11.84 8.59
C ASP A 103 8.97 10.85 7.66
N THR A 104 9.00 9.56 8.00
CA THR A 104 8.26 8.51 7.30
C THR A 104 7.18 7.90 8.17
N TYR A 105 6.07 7.50 7.54
CA TYR A 105 5.02 6.72 8.18
C TYR A 105 4.62 5.55 7.30
N ALA A 106 4.98 4.34 7.70
CA ALA A 106 4.59 3.09 7.07
C ALA A 106 3.52 2.39 7.88
N PHE A 107 2.49 1.90 7.21
CA PHE A 107 1.34 1.25 7.84
C PHE A 107 0.79 0.09 6.99
N LEU A 108 0.09 -0.82 7.65
CA LEU A 108 -0.72 -1.89 7.04
C LEU A 108 -2.20 -1.50 7.04
N ILE A 109 -3.01 -2.12 6.18
CA ILE A 109 -4.46 -1.86 6.16
C ILE A 109 -5.15 -2.21 7.49
N VAL A 110 -4.60 -3.19 8.22
CA VAL A 110 -5.07 -3.65 9.53
C VAL A 110 -4.65 -2.75 10.68
N ASP A 111 -3.66 -1.86 10.46
CA ASP A 111 -3.24 -0.90 11.49
C ASP A 111 -4.28 0.21 11.66
N ILE A 112 -5.11 0.45 10.63
CA ILE A 112 -6.28 1.32 10.69
C ILE A 112 -7.44 0.47 11.20
N ARG A 113 -7.88 0.69 12.43
CA ARG A 113 -8.79 -0.20 13.16
C ARG A 113 -10.24 0.07 12.88
N SER A 114 -10.58 1.25 12.37
CA SER A 114 -11.97 1.55 12.04
C SER A 114 -12.58 0.45 11.18
N GLU A 115 -13.78 0.03 11.55
CA GLU A 115 -14.59 -0.94 10.82
C GLU A 115 -15.18 -0.23 9.61
N TRP A 116 -14.58 -0.48 8.45
CA TRP A 116 -15.12 -0.01 7.18
C TRP A 116 -15.95 -1.14 6.60
N VAL A 117 -17.21 -0.87 6.29
CA VAL A 117 -18.14 -1.85 5.69
C VAL A 117 -17.57 -2.40 4.37
N ASN A 118 -16.77 -1.59 3.67
CA ASN A 118 -16.15 -1.94 2.40
C ASN A 118 -14.62 -1.84 2.45
N THR A 119 -13.94 -2.99 2.54
CA THR A 119 -12.46 -3.08 2.52
C THR A 119 -11.86 -2.51 1.23
N TYR A 120 -12.57 -2.59 0.11
CA TYR A 120 -12.12 -2.01 -1.16
C TYR A 120 -12.11 -0.48 -1.10
N LEU A 121 -13.14 0.13 -0.53
CA LEU A 121 -13.19 1.57 -0.34
C LEU A 121 -12.03 2.04 0.57
N LYS A 122 -11.81 1.32 1.66
CA LYS A 122 -10.69 1.56 2.58
C LYS A 122 -9.35 1.51 1.85
N PHE A 123 -9.12 0.49 1.02
CA PHE A 123 -7.92 0.41 0.20
C PHE A 123 -7.75 1.62 -0.71
N ARG A 124 -8.79 2.02 -1.46
CA ARG A 124 -8.69 3.13 -2.41
C ARG A 124 -8.36 4.45 -1.75
N ILE A 125 -9.00 4.74 -0.62
CA ILE A 125 -8.72 5.93 0.16
C ILE A 125 -7.28 5.92 0.68
N LEU A 126 -6.83 4.83 1.30
CA LEU A 126 -5.45 4.74 1.80
C LEU A 126 -4.44 4.84 0.67
N ALA A 127 -4.74 4.23 -0.48
CA ALA A 127 -3.93 4.32 -1.68
C ALA A 127 -3.90 5.74 -2.22
N ASP A 128 -4.96 6.53 -2.17
CA ASP A 128 -4.96 7.91 -2.67
C ASP A 128 -4.03 8.82 -1.87
N TYR A 129 -4.07 8.72 -0.54
CA TYR A 129 -3.38 9.65 0.35
C TYR A 129 -1.97 9.20 0.75
N THR A 130 -1.51 8.03 0.30
CA THR A 130 -0.14 7.60 0.48
C THR A 130 0.75 8.08 -0.66
N ASP A 131 2.02 8.39 -0.35
CA ASP A 131 3.03 8.74 -1.35
C ASP A 131 3.59 7.50 -2.05
N TYR A 132 3.62 6.36 -1.37
CA TYR A 132 4.19 5.12 -1.87
C TYR A 132 3.35 3.91 -1.48
N ILE A 133 3.13 3.02 -2.44
CA ILE A 133 2.54 1.70 -2.18
C ILE A 133 3.66 0.67 -2.25
N VAL A 134 3.83 -0.15 -1.23
CA VAL A 134 4.88 -1.17 -1.16
C VAL A 134 4.24 -2.55 -1.07
N GLY A 135 4.19 -3.25 -2.20
CA GLY A 135 3.73 -4.63 -2.27
C GLY A 135 4.83 -5.62 -1.92
N VAL A 136 4.61 -6.48 -0.95
CA VAL A 136 5.46 -7.64 -0.64
C VAL A 136 4.75 -8.87 -1.20
N THR A 137 5.39 -9.53 -2.17
CA THR A 137 4.78 -10.65 -2.89
C THR A 137 5.63 -11.90 -2.74
N GLU A 138 4.98 -12.96 -2.27
CA GLU A 138 5.63 -14.23 -1.93
C GLU A 138 5.06 -15.40 -2.73
N HIS A 139 3.82 -15.28 -3.19
CA HIS A 139 3.12 -16.26 -4.02
C HIS A 139 1.88 -15.63 -4.72
N ASP A 140 1.17 -16.43 -5.50
CA ASP A 140 -0.03 -16.10 -6.28
C ASP A 140 -1.35 -16.43 -5.55
N GLN A 141 -1.25 -16.99 -4.35
CA GLN A 141 -2.39 -17.33 -3.51
C GLN A 141 -2.70 -16.23 -2.50
N GLY A 142 -3.79 -15.48 -2.65
CA GLY A 142 -4.12 -14.39 -1.71
C GLY A 142 -3.08 -13.26 -1.66
N GLY A 143 -3.28 -12.32 -0.73
CA GLY A 143 -2.53 -11.06 -0.67
C GLY A 143 -3.23 -9.92 -1.43
N PHE A 144 -2.46 -8.99 -1.98
CA PHE A 144 -2.99 -7.79 -2.64
C PHE A 144 -3.34 -8.02 -4.12
N LEU A 145 -3.89 -9.19 -4.47
CA LEU A 145 -4.10 -9.59 -5.88
C LEU A 145 -5.16 -8.75 -6.60
N ILE A 146 -6.20 -8.33 -5.88
CA ILE A 146 -7.23 -7.43 -6.41
C ILE A 146 -6.62 -6.05 -6.65
N GLU A 147 -5.80 -5.60 -5.70
CA GLU A 147 -5.05 -4.34 -5.73
C GLU A 147 -4.01 -4.33 -6.87
N GLN A 148 -3.38 -5.47 -7.19
CA GLN A 148 -2.49 -5.64 -8.36
C GLN A 148 -3.21 -5.37 -9.69
N GLY A 149 -4.48 -5.75 -9.79
CA GLY A 149 -5.31 -5.43 -10.95
C GLY A 149 -5.51 -3.92 -11.12
N TYR A 150 -5.58 -3.15 -10.03
CA TYR A 150 -5.73 -1.70 -10.10
C TYR A 150 -4.44 -0.98 -10.47
N PHE A 151 -3.28 -1.52 -10.09
CA PHE A 151 -2.00 -0.91 -10.45
C PHE A 151 -1.78 -0.87 -11.96
N THR A 152 -2.35 -1.81 -12.72
CA THR A 152 -2.21 -1.80 -14.18
C THR A 152 -3.19 -0.87 -14.88
N VAL A 153 -4.29 -0.50 -14.21
CA VAL A 153 -5.38 0.31 -14.79
C VAL A 153 -5.27 1.78 -14.38
N LEU A 154 -4.83 2.06 -13.15
CA LEU A 154 -4.70 3.41 -12.60
C LEU A 154 -3.24 3.85 -12.66
N LYS A 155 -2.94 4.77 -13.58
CA LYS A 155 -1.58 5.27 -13.80
C LYS A 155 -0.98 5.89 -12.54
N GLU A 156 -1.80 6.55 -11.74
CA GLU A 156 -1.42 7.20 -10.50
C GLU A 156 -0.94 6.16 -9.48
N TYR A 157 -1.62 5.01 -9.40
CA TYR A 157 -1.23 3.96 -8.46
C TYR A 157 0.01 3.24 -8.96
N PHE A 158 0.11 2.96 -10.25
CA PHE A 158 1.33 2.43 -10.87
C PHE A 158 2.54 3.32 -10.58
N ALA A 159 2.35 4.65 -10.69
CA ALA A 159 3.41 5.64 -10.53
C ALA A 159 4.05 5.63 -9.14
N LYS A 160 3.34 5.16 -8.12
CA LYS A 160 3.84 5.11 -6.73
C LYS A 160 4.00 3.71 -6.15
N THR A 161 3.74 2.68 -6.94
CA THR A 161 3.86 1.29 -6.51
C THR A 161 5.29 0.78 -6.66
N TYR A 162 5.76 0.12 -5.60
CA TYR A 162 6.99 -0.65 -5.57
C TYR A 162 6.69 -2.08 -5.13
N VAL A 163 7.31 -3.07 -5.76
CA VAL A 163 7.11 -4.48 -5.42
C VAL A 163 8.41 -5.12 -4.98
N LEU A 164 8.38 -5.64 -3.75
CA LEU A 164 9.39 -6.51 -3.17
C LEU A 164 9.01 -7.96 -3.47
N LYS A 165 9.52 -8.47 -4.59
CA LYS A 165 9.38 -9.88 -4.96
C LYS A 165 10.33 -10.73 -4.12
N ARG A 166 9.78 -11.72 -3.42
CA ARG A 166 10.59 -12.66 -2.66
C ARG A 166 11.00 -13.84 -3.55
N GLU A 167 12.28 -14.15 -3.53
CA GLU A 167 12.79 -15.37 -4.13
C GLU A 167 13.13 -16.35 -3.01
N TYR A 168 12.67 -17.58 -3.16
CA TYR A 168 13.05 -18.68 -2.29
C TYR A 168 14.16 -19.44 -3.01
N GLU A 169 15.33 -19.56 -2.39
CA GLU A 169 16.25 -20.63 -2.79
C GLU A 169 15.49 -21.95 -2.64
N SER A 170 15.75 -22.90 -3.54
CA SER A 170 15.05 -24.19 -3.59
C SER A 170 15.27 -24.99 -2.30
N VAL A 171 14.55 -24.63 -1.24
CA VAL A 171 14.34 -25.47 -0.07
C VAL A 171 13.42 -26.58 -0.54
N SER A 172 13.73 -27.84 -0.20
CA SER A 172 12.85 -28.95 -0.54
C SER A 172 11.44 -28.62 -0.03
N SER A 173 10.43 -28.92 -0.86
CA SER A 173 9.01 -28.77 -0.53
C SER A 173 8.62 -29.42 0.80
N ASP A 174 9.47 -30.30 1.33
CA ASP A 174 9.22 -31.14 2.49
C ASP A 174 9.53 -30.43 3.83
N GLU A 175 10.25 -29.31 3.84
CA GLU A 175 10.61 -28.60 5.08
C GLU A 175 9.66 -27.44 5.44
N VAL A 176 8.75 -27.05 4.54
CA VAL A 176 7.88 -25.88 4.71
C VAL A 176 6.44 -26.21 4.31
N ASP A 177 5.61 -26.57 5.29
CA ASP A 177 4.15 -26.75 5.10
C ASP A 177 3.44 -25.39 5.05
N THR A 178 3.59 -24.68 3.93
CA THR A 178 2.86 -23.42 3.66
C THR A 178 1.62 -23.63 2.78
N GLY A 179 1.38 -24.85 2.27
CA GLY A 179 0.32 -25.10 1.29
C GLY A 179 0.52 -24.39 -0.06
N VAL A 180 1.71 -23.82 -0.32
CA VAL A 180 2.04 -23.07 -1.54
C VAL A 180 2.93 -23.91 -2.46
N ASN A 181 2.65 -23.90 -3.76
CA ASN A 181 3.50 -24.56 -4.75
C ASN A 181 4.77 -23.73 -5.02
N LEU A 182 5.90 -24.15 -4.46
CA LEU A 182 7.19 -23.47 -4.61
C LEU A 182 7.75 -23.51 -6.04
N GLU A 183 7.31 -24.45 -6.90
CA GLU A 183 7.74 -24.52 -8.30
C GLU A 183 7.01 -23.49 -9.19
N LYS A 184 5.85 -23.00 -8.75
CA LYS A 184 5.06 -21.99 -9.44
C LYS A 184 4.47 -21.01 -8.45
N LEU A 185 5.35 -20.20 -7.87
CA LEU A 185 4.97 -19.19 -6.88
C LEU A 185 4.10 -18.09 -7.47
N TYR A 186 4.29 -17.70 -8.73
CA TYR A 186 3.64 -16.51 -9.29
C TYR A 186 2.81 -16.83 -10.53
N SER A 187 1.69 -16.13 -10.68
CA SER A 187 0.85 -16.23 -11.88
C SER A 187 1.48 -15.48 -13.06
N GLY A 188 1.02 -15.78 -14.28
CA GLY A 188 1.47 -15.06 -15.48
C GLY A 188 1.14 -13.57 -15.44
N MET A 189 -0.03 -13.20 -14.87
CA MET A 189 -0.41 -11.80 -14.69
C MET A 189 0.54 -11.07 -13.74
N GLN A 190 0.85 -11.66 -12.59
CA GLN A 190 1.79 -11.07 -11.63
C GLN A 190 3.19 -10.91 -12.24
N THR A 191 3.63 -11.92 -12.98
CA THR A 191 4.92 -11.86 -13.69
C THR A 191 4.97 -10.68 -14.65
N ALA A 192 3.91 -10.46 -15.45
CA ALA A 192 3.83 -9.30 -16.34
C ALA A 192 3.85 -7.96 -15.58
N ILE A 193 3.17 -7.86 -14.44
CA ILE A 193 3.21 -6.67 -13.58
C ILE A 193 4.62 -6.42 -13.04
N PHE A 194 5.31 -7.47 -12.60
CA PHE A 194 6.68 -7.36 -12.12
C PHE A 194 7.63 -6.89 -13.20
N ASP A 195 7.45 -7.35 -14.45
CA ASP A 195 8.24 -6.90 -15.60
C ASP A 195 7.98 -5.43 -15.90
N MET A 196 6.71 -4.98 -15.91
CA MET A 196 6.37 -3.56 -16.09
C MET A 196 7.01 -2.67 -15.02
N LEU A 197 6.95 -3.10 -13.76
CA LEU A 197 7.57 -2.37 -12.64
C LEU A 197 9.10 -2.46 -12.65
N TRP A 198 9.65 -3.55 -13.18
CA TRP A 198 11.09 -3.73 -13.36
C TRP A 198 11.66 -2.76 -14.38
N ASP A 199 10.98 -2.56 -15.51
CA ASP A 199 11.39 -1.64 -16.57
C ASP A 199 11.52 -0.19 -16.08
N VAL A 200 10.81 0.16 -15.01
CA VAL A 200 10.84 1.49 -14.37
C VAL A 200 11.57 1.50 -13.03
N ASP A 201 12.38 0.48 -12.73
CA ASP A 201 13.20 0.35 -11.50
C ASP A 201 12.39 0.33 -10.18
N ARG A 202 11.17 -0.18 -10.19
CA ARG A 202 10.26 -0.28 -9.03
C ARG A 202 9.92 -1.70 -8.58
N SER A 203 10.47 -2.71 -9.23
CA SER A 203 10.41 -4.10 -8.79
C SER A 203 11.80 -4.59 -8.41
N THR A 204 11.93 -5.36 -7.34
CA THR A 204 13.17 -6.09 -7.06
C THR A 204 13.07 -7.48 -7.71
N ALA A 205 13.37 -7.60 -9.00
CA ALA A 205 13.54 -8.89 -9.65
C ALA A 205 15.03 -9.22 -9.86
N GLY A 206 15.41 -10.48 -9.64
CA GLY A 206 16.77 -10.99 -9.86
C GLY A 206 17.15 -11.25 -11.32
N LEU A 207 16.50 -10.62 -12.32
CA LEU A 207 16.90 -10.78 -13.72
C LEU A 207 17.79 -9.61 -14.16
N PRO A 208 18.96 -9.85 -14.79
CA PRO A 208 19.77 -8.77 -15.31
C PRO A 208 18.96 -7.97 -16.34
N LYS A 209 19.09 -6.62 -16.31
CA LYS A 209 18.55 -5.75 -17.37
C LYS A 209 19.06 -6.32 -18.70
N LYS A 210 18.17 -6.68 -19.62
CA LYS A 210 18.58 -6.98 -21.00
C LYS A 210 19.25 -5.71 -21.52
N SER A 211 20.56 -5.81 -21.75
CA SER A 211 21.36 -4.84 -22.49
C SER A 211 20.85 -4.69 -23.91
#